data_AF-A0A7S0FRH1-F1
#
_entry.id   AF-A0A7S0FRH1-F1
#
_cell.length_a   1.000
_cell.length_b   1.000
_cell.length_c   1.000
_cell.angle_alpha   90.00
_cell.angle_beta   90.00
_cell.angle_gamma   90.00
#
_symmetry.space_group_name_H-M   'P 1'
#
loop_
_entity.id
_entity.type
_entity.pdbx_description
1 polymer ?
#
loop_
_entity_poly.entity_id
_entity_poly.type
_entity_poly.pdbx_seq_one_letter_code
_entity_poly.pdbx_strand_id
1 'polypeptide(L)'
;MYGFSEPDRDISRQQLRNFLDEFEGVPYAALNYMVAEANYGGRVTDGQDRRAIVEILKGFYTPQILDPEYKFSISGIYYSPEVGPLSSYMDFIKSLPISTTPEVFWLHNNASLTAAISEALYIMRTAVLMMGSFGAAAASADDDEDVGKQKTPEETYSEIATDLVGRTPDVFDLTVILRQYPVLYDQCLNTVLLMELGKFNKLQKKIKDTCVNLLKAVKGLVVFSPELEQVADGCLTNKTPGPWMGVSYPSLKPLLSYFDDFILRMKFMQKWIRDGIPFMFWFSAYFFQQAFLTGVLQNYARKDKIAIDRCMWNFEVLKAAFVPTEHPECGAYINGLFMDGARWDDDNMCVADSFPKVLWSEMAPVLLKPIEKSMDAHDMDKMYNAPIYKTSERKGVLSTSGHSSNFIMWLAIPHSCQGIHSENFWTKRGVALISQTDD
;
A
#
# COMPACT_ATOMS: atom_id res chain seq x y z
N MET A 1 1.02 -4.17 15.29
CA MET A 1 2.25 -3.59 15.84
C MET A 1 3.00 -4.71 16.51
N TYR A 2 4.27 -4.91 16.19
CA TYR A 2 5.09 -5.97 16.80
C TYR A 2 5.50 -5.54 18.21
N GLY A 3 5.35 -6.44 19.19
CA GLY A 3 5.76 -6.19 20.56
C GLY A 3 7.20 -6.63 20.77
N PHE A 4 8.15 -5.71 20.67
CA PHE A 4 9.53 -5.93 21.10
C PHE A 4 9.63 -5.77 22.63
N SER A 5 10.39 -6.64 23.29
CA SER A 5 10.42 -6.73 24.75
C SER A 5 11.83 -6.61 25.30
N GLU A 6 11.95 -6.25 26.58
CA GLU A 6 13.25 -6.14 27.27
C GLU A 6 14.09 -7.42 27.22
N PRO A 7 13.51 -8.64 27.34
CA PRO A 7 14.23 -9.88 27.11
C PRO A 7 14.96 -9.96 25.76
N ASP A 8 14.36 -9.47 24.68
CA ASP A 8 14.98 -9.53 23.34
C ASP A 8 16.25 -8.66 23.30
N ARG A 9 16.21 -7.50 23.95
CA ARG A 9 17.39 -6.62 24.13
C ARG A 9 18.45 -7.28 25.00
N ASP A 10 18.05 -7.86 26.13
CA ASP A 10 18.99 -8.41 27.10
C ASP A 10 19.72 -9.66 26.55
N ILE A 11 19.00 -10.52 25.82
CA ILE A 11 19.58 -11.65 25.09
C ILE A 11 20.54 -11.15 24.00
N SER A 12 20.14 -10.15 23.21
CA SER A 12 20.99 -9.57 22.16
C SER A 12 22.29 -8.99 22.74
N ARG A 13 22.22 -8.34 23.90
CA ARG A 13 23.39 -7.82 24.62
C ARG A 13 24.30 -8.93 25.14
N GLN A 14 23.73 -10.00 25.70
CA GLN A 14 24.50 -11.14 26.18
C GLN A 14 25.21 -11.85 25.02
N GLN A 15 24.50 -12.07 23.90
CA GLN A 15 25.09 -12.63 22.69
C GLN A 15 26.23 -11.75 22.18
N LEU A 16 26.02 -10.43 22.08
CA LEU A 16 27.08 -9.50 21.67
C LEU A 16 28.35 -9.69 22.51
N ARG A 17 28.21 -9.77 23.85
CA ARG A 17 29.35 -10.01 24.74
C ARG A 17 30.03 -11.36 24.44
N ASN A 18 29.26 -12.44 24.35
CA ASN A 18 29.81 -13.77 24.09
C ASN A 18 30.60 -13.82 22.77
N PHE A 19 30.06 -13.22 21.70
CA PHE A 19 30.74 -13.14 20.40
C PHE A 19 32.03 -12.31 20.46
N LEU A 20 32.09 -11.25 21.28
CA LEU A 20 33.29 -10.45 21.45
C LEU A 20 34.35 -11.15 22.34
N ASP A 21 33.91 -11.98 23.29
CA ASP A 21 34.80 -12.73 24.18
C ASP A 21 35.40 -13.98 23.48
N GLU A 22 34.66 -14.61 22.56
CA GLU A 22 35.04 -15.87 21.89
C GLU A 22 35.85 -15.68 20.59
N PHE A 23 35.67 -14.58 19.87
CA PHE A 23 36.31 -14.33 18.57
C PHE A 23 37.37 -13.22 18.67
N GLU A 24 38.51 -13.39 18.00
CA GLU A 24 39.59 -12.38 17.97
C GLU A 24 39.22 -11.08 17.22
N GLY A 25 38.14 -11.09 16.43
CA GLY A 25 37.63 -9.94 15.71
C GLY A 25 36.10 -9.89 15.73
N VAL A 26 35.52 -8.71 15.46
CA VAL A 26 34.07 -8.50 15.56
C VAL A 26 33.34 -9.17 14.38
N PRO A 27 32.50 -10.20 14.62
CA PRO A 27 31.81 -10.91 13.55
C PRO A 27 30.51 -10.18 13.17
N TYR A 28 30.63 -9.01 12.53
CA TYR A 28 29.49 -8.12 12.21
C TYR A 28 28.33 -8.80 11.49
N ALA A 29 28.62 -9.63 10.48
CA ALA A 29 27.58 -10.34 9.72
C ALA A 29 26.80 -11.34 10.59
N ALA A 30 27.49 -12.06 11.47
CA ALA A 30 26.86 -13.02 12.38
C ALA A 30 26.04 -12.28 13.46
N LEU A 31 26.57 -11.19 14.02
CA LEU A 31 25.85 -10.35 14.99
C LEU A 31 24.59 -9.76 14.38
N ASN A 32 24.68 -9.20 13.17
CA ASN A 32 23.52 -8.66 12.48
C ASN A 32 22.47 -9.74 12.22
N TYR A 33 22.87 -10.93 11.75
CA TYR A 33 21.93 -12.04 11.55
C TYR A 33 21.26 -12.48 12.86
N MET A 34 22.03 -12.72 13.91
CA MET A 34 21.50 -13.18 15.21
C MET A 34 20.51 -12.18 15.81
N VAL A 35 20.84 -10.89 15.77
CA VAL A 35 19.99 -9.86 16.37
C VAL A 35 18.81 -9.52 15.45
N ALA A 36 19.06 -9.27 14.17
CA ALA A 36 18.04 -8.82 13.23
C ALA A 36 17.07 -9.94 12.80
N GLU A 37 17.57 -11.10 12.40
CA GLU A 37 16.75 -12.20 11.88
C GLU A 37 16.21 -13.09 13.01
N ALA A 38 17.08 -13.48 13.96
CA ALA A 38 16.67 -14.45 14.99
C ALA A 38 15.94 -13.80 16.17
N ASN A 39 16.54 -12.81 16.85
CA ASN A 39 15.95 -12.24 18.06
C ASN A 39 14.75 -11.33 17.76
N TYR A 40 14.96 -10.26 16.98
CA TYR A 40 13.88 -9.33 16.62
C TYR A 40 13.03 -9.87 15.47
N GLY A 41 13.67 -10.40 14.42
CA GLY A 41 13.00 -10.94 13.23
C GLY A 41 12.16 -12.18 13.52
N GLY A 42 12.47 -12.96 14.55
CA GLY A 42 11.65 -14.08 15.02
C GLY A 42 10.27 -13.66 15.55
N ARG A 43 10.09 -12.39 15.93
CA ARG A 43 8.78 -11.82 16.31
C ARG A 43 7.99 -11.23 15.14
N VAL A 44 8.64 -11.11 13.98
CA VAL A 44 8.09 -10.45 12.81
C VAL A 44 7.67 -11.48 11.79
N THR A 45 6.38 -11.48 11.48
CA THR A 45 5.79 -12.41 10.51
C THR A 45 5.99 -11.96 9.06
N ASP A 46 6.04 -10.64 8.84
CA ASP A 46 6.15 -10.05 7.51
C ASP A 46 7.62 -10.00 7.05
N GLY A 47 7.88 -10.52 5.84
CA GLY A 47 9.23 -10.54 5.28
C GLY A 47 9.76 -9.15 4.92
N GLN A 48 8.88 -8.22 4.54
CA GLN A 48 9.23 -6.84 4.24
C GLN A 48 9.68 -6.10 5.50
N ASP A 49 8.97 -6.28 6.61
CA ASP A 49 9.34 -5.69 7.89
C ASP A 49 10.65 -6.28 8.44
N ARG A 50 10.86 -7.59 8.24
CA ARG A 50 12.12 -8.24 8.61
C ARG A 50 13.31 -7.72 7.79
N ARG A 51 13.13 -7.51 6.48
CA ARG A 51 14.12 -6.82 5.63
C ARG A 51 14.46 -5.43 6.18
N ALA A 52 13.45 -4.66 6.60
CA ALA A 52 13.69 -3.34 7.19
C ALA A 52 14.52 -3.41 8.48
N ILE A 53 14.24 -4.36 9.38
CA ILE A 53 15.02 -4.58 10.62
C ILE A 53 16.48 -4.89 10.29
N VAL A 54 16.72 -5.79 9.33
CA VAL A 54 18.06 -6.17 8.89
C VAL A 54 18.81 -4.95 8.33
N GLU A 55 18.18 -4.15 7.47
CA GLU A 55 18.83 -2.97 6.88
C GLU A 55 19.08 -1.84 7.90
N ILE A 56 18.20 -1.68 8.90
CA ILE A 56 18.41 -0.75 10.02
C ILE A 56 19.63 -1.19 10.84
N LEU A 57 19.68 -2.47 11.23
CA LEU A 57 20.75 -2.99 12.09
C LEU A 57 22.10 -3.10 11.39
N LYS A 58 22.14 -3.30 10.07
CA LYS A 58 23.37 -3.16 9.26
C LYS A 58 24.04 -1.80 9.41
N GLY A 59 23.27 -0.73 9.65
CA GLY A 59 23.80 0.60 9.92
C GLY A 59 24.55 0.72 11.26
N PHE A 60 24.34 -0.21 12.18
CA PHE A 60 24.99 -0.25 13.50
C PHE A 60 26.04 -1.35 13.60
N TYR A 61 25.77 -2.52 13.02
CA TYR A 61 26.73 -3.63 12.92
C TYR A 61 27.62 -3.45 11.68
N THR A 62 28.42 -2.39 11.67
CA THR A 62 29.39 -2.05 10.62
C THR A 62 30.74 -1.68 11.24
N PRO A 63 31.89 -1.97 10.60
CA PRO A 63 33.19 -1.50 11.07
C PRO A 63 33.28 0.01 11.24
N GLN A 64 32.49 0.77 10.47
CA GLN A 64 32.44 2.23 10.51
C GLN A 64 31.92 2.76 11.86
N ILE A 65 31.23 1.94 12.67
CA ILE A 65 30.68 2.37 13.97
C ILE A 65 31.77 2.83 14.95
N LEU A 66 33.00 2.37 14.74
CA LEU A 66 34.17 2.71 15.56
C LEU A 66 34.88 3.99 15.07
N ASP A 67 34.48 4.53 13.92
CA ASP A 67 35.02 5.77 13.37
C ASP A 67 34.30 6.99 14.00
N PRO A 68 35.02 7.94 14.62
CA PRO A 68 34.44 9.17 15.15
C PRO A 68 33.67 10.02 14.11
N GLU A 69 34.05 9.91 12.83
CA GLU A 69 33.38 10.61 11.73
C GLU A 69 32.04 9.97 11.33
N TYR A 70 31.80 8.71 11.72
CA TYR A 70 30.57 8.01 11.37
C TYR A 70 29.36 8.56 12.13
N LYS A 71 28.40 9.10 11.37
CA LYS A 71 27.15 9.66 11.89
C LYS A 71 25.96 8.80 11.47
N PHE A 72 24.98 8.66 12.36
CA PHE A 72 23.79 7.84 12.13
C PHE A 72 22.74 8.53 11.25
N SER A 73 22.82 9.85 11.14
CA SER A 73 21.80 10.70 10.52
C SER A 73 22.43 11.79 9.67
N ILE A 74 21.62 12.38 8.80
CA ILE A 74 22.04 13.43 7.87
C ILE A 74 22.43 14.72 8.61
N SER A 75 21.78 15.05 9.73
CA SER A 75 22.12 16.21 10.55
C SER A 75 23.47 16.09 11.26
N GLY A 76 24.03 14.88 11.38
CA GLY A 76 25.31 14.64 12.04
C GLY A 76 25.29 14.74 13.57
N ILE A 77 24.11 15.01 14.17
CA ILE A 77 23.94 15.17 15.62
C ILE A 77 23.95 13.81 16.33
N TYR A 78 23.46 12.77 15.65
CA TYR A 78 23.38 11.41 16.17
C TYR A 78 24.62 10.60 15.76
N TYR A 79 25.41 10.15 16.73
CA TYR A 79 26.63 9.37 16.52
C TYR A 79 27.00 8.54 17.74
N SER A 80 27.99 7.65 17.57
CA SER A 80 28.54 6.84 18.66
C SER A 80 29.51 7.68 19.50
N PRO A 81 29.21 7.99 20.78
CA PRO A 81 30.15 8.71 21.63
C PRO A 81 31.39 7.86 21.93
N GLU A 82 32.52 8.52 22.18
CA GLU A 82 33.78 7.85 22.52
C GLU A 82 33.67 7.03 23.82
N VAL A 83 34.59 6.08 23.97
CA VAL A 83 34.66 5.22 25.16
C VAL A 83 34.89 6.08 26.41
N GLY A 84 33.99 5.98 27.38
CA GLY A 84 34.05 6.79 28.59
C GLY A 84 33.27 6.21 29.77
N PRO A 85 33.27 6.90 30.91
CA PRO A 85 32.45 6.52 32.06
C PRO A 85 30.95 6.67 31.75
N LEU A 86 30.10 5.99 32.52
CA LEU A 86 28.64 6.06 32.39
C LEU A 86 28.10 7.50 32.39
N SER A 87 28.72 8.39 33.17
CA SER A 87 28.37 9.80 33.23
C SER A 87 28.52 10.51 31.88
N SER A 88 29.58 10.20 31.12
CA SER A 88 29.81 10.76 29.78
C SER A 88 28.70 10.41 28.81
N TYR A 89 28.26 9.14 28.82
CA TYR A 89 27.12 8.70 28.00
C TYR A 89 25.81 9.38 28.41
N MET A 90 25.59 9.57 29.72
CA MET A 90 24.40 10.27 30.23
C MET A 90 24.39 11.75 29.83
N ASP A 91 25.53 12.42 29.89
CA ASP A 91 25.64 13.83 29.51
C ASP A 91 25.47 14.02 28.00
N PHE A 92 25.99 13.10 27.19
CA PHE A 92 25.73 13.06 25.75
C PHE A 92 24.23 12.90 25.46
N ILE A 93 23.55 11.94 26.08
CA ILE A 93 22.10 11.74 25.90
C ILE A 93 21.30 13.01 26.27
N LYS A 94 21.68 13.70 27.36
CA LYS A 94 21.05 14.96 27.77
C LYS A 94 21.29 16.11 26.80
N SER A 95 22.38 16.07 26.03
CA SER A 95 22.68 17.09 25.01
C SER A 95 21.82 16.96 23.76
N LEU A 96 21.18 15.81 23.54
CA LEU A 96 20.34 15.57 22.37
C LEU A 96 19.03 16.36 22.44
N PRO A 97 18.47 16.77 21.28
CA PRO A 97 17.18 17.47 21.23
C PRO A 97 16.04 16.64 21.84
N ILE A 98 15.19 17.28 22.63
CA ILE A 98 13.99 16.66 23.21
C ILE A 98 12.97 16.32 22.11
N SER A 99 12.81 17.22 21.13
CA SER A 99 11.99 16.97 19.94
C SER A 99 12.88 16.42 18.84
N THR A 100 12.62 15.18 18.46
CA THR A 100 13.37 14.49 17.40
C THR A 100 12.71 14.71 16.05
N THR A 101 13.53 14.97 15.04
CA THR A 101 13.12 14.99 13.65
C THR A 101 13.00 13.55 13.12
N PRO A 102 12.16 13.27 12.10
CA PRO A 102 12.02 11.92 11.54
C PRO A 102 13.31 11.31 10.99
N GLU A 103 14.33 12.14 10.73
CA GLU A 103 15.64 11.70 10.24
C GLU A 103 16.34 10.70 11.18
N VAL A 104 16.04 10.73 12.49
CA VAL A 104 16.59 9.79 13.47
C VAL A 104 16.16 8.35 13.20
N PHE A 105 15.02 8.20 12.53
CA PHE A 105 14.47 6.93 12.06
C PHE A 105 14.77 6.70 10.58
N TRP A 106 15.69 7.48 9.99
CA TRP A 106 16.00 7.52 8.56
C TRP A 106 14.81 7.88 7.67
N LEU A 107 13.71 8.39 8.23
CA LEU A 107 12.52 8.75 7.47
C LEU A 107 12.65 10.16 6.87
N HIS A 108 11.93 10.39 5.77
CA HIS A 108 11.81 11.72 5.20
C HIS A 108 11.02 12.66 6.13
N ASN A 109 11.27 13.97 6.06
CA ASN A 109 10.59 14.96 6.89
C ASN A 109 9.07 14.98 6.71
N ASN A 110 8.55 14.49 5.58
CA ASN A 110 7.10 14.34 5.38
C ASN A 110 6.45 13.35 6.37
N ALA A 111 7.22 12.45 7.00
CA ALA A 111 6.69 11.53 8.01
C ALA A 111 6.10 12.25 9.23
N SER A 112 6.66 13.41 9.63
CA SER A 112 6.08 14.21 10.72
C SER A 112 4.72 14.79 10.32
N LEU A 113 4.57 15.19 9.05
CA LEU A 113 3.30 15.66 8.51
C LEU A 113 2.26 14.53 8.49
N THR A 114 2.62 13.33 8.03
CA THR A 114 1.73 12.16 8.05
C THR A 114 1.28 11.81 9.47
N ALA A 115 2.21 11.86 10.44
CA ALA A 115 1.90 11.62 11.85
C ALA A 115 0.91 12.67 12.40
N ALA A 116 1.17 13.97 12.14
CA ALA A 116 0.29 15.06 12.56
C ALA A 116 -1.12 14.97 11.93
N ILE A 117 -1.21 14.61 10.65
CA ILE A 117 -2.50 14.37 9.97
C ILE A 117 -3.24 13.20 10.62
N SER A 118 -2.53 12.10 10.90
CA SER A 118 -3.13 10.90 11.53
C SER A 118 -3.66 11.19 12.93
N GLU A 119 -2.91 11.95 13.73
CA GLU A 119 -3.32 12.39 15.07
C GLU A 119 -4.52 13.33 15.00
N ALA A 120 -4.51 14.31 14.10
CA ALA A 120 -5.63 15.23 13.89
C ALA A 120 -6.91 14.48 13.47
N LEU A 121 -6.80 13.53 12.53
CA LEU A 121 -7.91 12.68 12.12
C LEU A 121 -8.43 11.80 13.27
N TYR A 122 -7.55 11.29 14.11
CA TYR A 122 -7.93 10.51 15.29
C TYR A 122 -8.71 11.37 16.31
N ILE A 123 -8.24 12.58 16.58
CA ILE A 123 -8.91 13.53 17.48
C ILE A 123 -10.29 13.91 16.90
N MET A 124 -10.36 14.26 15.62
CA MET A 124 -11.62 14.62 14.97
C MET A 124 -12.62 13.47 14.98
N ARG A 125 -12.19 12.24 14.66
CA ARG A 125 -13.05 11.06 14.75
C ARG A 125 -13.56 10.84 16.16
N THR A 126 -12.69 10.98 17.16
CA THR A 126 -13.06 10.85 18.57
C THR A 126 -14.07 11.93 18.98
N ALA A 127 -13.88 13.17 18.53
CA ALA A 127 -14.81 14.26 18.79
C ALA A 127 -16.19 14.00 18.16
N VAL A 128 -16.23 13.53 16.91
CA VAL A 128 -17.48 13.14 16.23
C VAL A 128 -18.21 12.04 17.00
N LEU A 129 -17.49 11.02 17.47
CA LEU A 129 -18.06 9.95 18.30
C LEU A 129 -18.62 10.49 19.62
N MET A 130 -17.97 11.47 20.23
CA MET A 130 -18.46 12.12 21.46
C MET A 130 -19.69 13.02 21.21
N MET A 131 -19.77 13.68 20.06
CA MET A 131 -20.93 14.49 19.67
C MET A 131 -22.18 13.62 19.39
N GLY A 132 -21.98 12.41 18.88
CA GLY A 132 -23.05 11.46 18.51
C GLY A 132 -23.92 10.92 19.64
N SER A 133 -23.67 11.29 20.91
CA SER A 133 -24.53 10.90 22.05
C SER A 133 -25.32 12.05 22.67
N PHE A 134 -25.13 13.30 22.24
CA PHE A 134 -25.85 14.45 22.80
C PHE A 134 -27.02 14.96 21.94
N GLY A 135 -27.18 14.50 20.70
CA GLY A 135 -28.20 15.00 19.77
C GLY A 135 -29.51 14.18 19.69
N ALA A 136 -29.56 12.97 20.24
CA ALA A 136 -30.72 12.08 20.09
C ALA A 136 -31.79 12.21 21.21
N ALA A 137 -31.59 13.09 22.20
CA ALA A 137 -32.50 13.25 23.34
C ALA A 137 -33.13 14.65 23.46
N ALA A 138 -32.97 15.52 22.45
CA ALA A 138 -33.57 16.85 22.45
C ALA A 138 -34.27 17.14 21.11
N ALA A 139 -35.15 16.23 20.67
CA ALA A 139 -36.17 16.52 19.67
C ALA A 139 -37.54 16.40 20.33
N SER A 140 -37.76 17.19 21.38
CA SER A 140 -39.09 17.53 21.85
C SER A 140 -39.04 18.90 22.53
N ALA A 141 -39.63 19.87 21.84
CA ALA A 141 -40.18 21.14 22.30
C ALA A 141 -39.63 22.37 21.55
N ASP A 142 -40.61 23.04 20.95
CA ASP A 142 -40.70 24.43 20.54
C ASP A 142 -40.17 24.87 19.16
N ASP A 143 -41.18 25.16 18.33
CA ASP A 143 -41.25 26.21 17.31
C ASP A 143 -40.32 27.40 17.61
N ASP A 144 -39.41 27.73 16.69
CA ASP A 144 -39.49 28.97 15.89
C ASP A 144 -38.25 29.17 14.98
N GLU A 145 -38.51 29.76 13.82
CA GLU A 145 -37.62 30.50 12.91
C GLU A 145 -36.41 29.82 12.22
N ASP A 146 -36.59 29.57 10.91
CA ASP A 146 -35.68 29.81 9.76
C ASP A 146 -34.15 29.87 10.01
N VAL A 147 -33.59 28.84 10.65
CA VAL A 147 -32.17 28.49 10.56
C VAL A 147 -32.11 27.14 9.85
N GLY A 148 -31.64 27.15 8.60
CA GLY A 148 -31.70 26.06 7.62
C GLY A 148 -31.92 24.66 8.19
N LYS A 149 -33.10 24.07 7.92
CA LYS A 149 -33.47 22.71 8.31
C LYS A 149 -32.27 21.78 8.18
N GLN A 150 -31.67 21.41 9.31
CA GLN A 150 -30.68 20.35 9.31
C GLN A 150 -31.39 19.10 8.79
N LYS A 151 -30.91 18.57 7.66
CA LYS A 151 -31.46 17.35 7.08
C LYS A 151 -31.47 16.29 8.15
N THR A 152 -32.60 15.59 8.27
CA THR A 152 -32.64 14.46 9.19
C THR A 152 -31.59 13.42 8.74
N PRO A 153 -31.09 12.57 9.66
CA PRO A 153 -30.22 11.47 9.26
C PRO A 153 -30.85 10.65 8.14
N GLU A 154 -32.16 10.43 8.20
CA GLU A 154 -32.95 9.71 7.21
C GLU A 154 -32.96 10.36 5.83
N GLU A 155 -33.17 11.67 5.76
CA GLU A 155 -33.06 12.44 4.52
C GLU A 155 -31.64 12.34 3.95
N THR A 156 -30.62 12.43 4.81
CA THR A 156 -29.21 12.43 4.37
C THR A 156 -28.80 11.10 3.74
N TYR A 157 -28.99 9.98 4.43
CA TYR A 157 -28.58 8.69 3.87
C TYR A 157 -29.51 8.21 2.73
N SER A 158 -30.77 8.68 2.68
CA SER A 158 -31.67 8.38 1.54
C SER A 158 -31.30 9.14 0.27
N GLU A 159 -30.87 10.41 0.38
CA GLU A 159 -30.34 11.16 -0.76
C GLU A 159 -29.08 10.49 -1.33
N ILE A 160 -28.12 10.14 -0.46
CA ILE A 160 -26.89 9.43 -0.86
C ILE A 160 -27.23 8.10 -1.51
N ALA A 161 -28.08 7.28 -0.88
CA ALA A 161 -28.48 5.99 -1.44
C ALA A 161 -29.18 6.13 -2.80
N THR A 162 -29.96 7.19 -2.99
CA THR A 162 -30.62 7.47 -4.28
C THR A 162 -29.60 7.86 -5.36
N ASP A 163 -28.62 8.70 -5.04
CA ASP A 163 -27.52 9.05 -5.95
C ASP A 163 -26.70 7.82 -6.36
N LEU A 164 -26.28 7.02 -5.38
CA LEU A 164 -25.51 5.80 -5.61
C LEU A 164 -26.27 4.82 -6.52
N VAL A 165 -27.56 4.61 -6.29
CA VAL A 165 -28.40 3.75 -7.14
C VAL A 165 -28.52 4.32 -8.56
N GLY A 166 -28.70 5.63 -8.70
CA GLY A 166 -28.84 6.30 -10.00
C GLY A 166 -27.56 6.26 -10.84
N ARG A 167 -26.39 6.29 -10.19
CA ARG A 167 -25.07 6.27 -10.84
C ARG A 167 -24.50 4.87 -11.05
N THR A 168 -25.07 3.86 -10.40
CA THR A 168 -24.63 2.47 -10.56
C THR A 168 -24.92 1.98 -12.00
N PRO A 169 -23.90 1.53 -12.77
CA PRO A 169 -24.08 1.01 -14.12
C PRO A 169 -24.94 -0.25 -14.15
N ASP A 170 -25.18 -0.79 -15.35
CA ASP A 170 -25.78 -2.11 -15.52
C ASP A 170 -24.78 -3.24 -15.29
N VAL A 171 -25.29 -4.42 -14.96
CA VAL A 171 -24.48 -5.61 -14.66
C VAL A 171 -23.88 -6.15 -15.96
N PHE A 172 -22.62 -6.60 -15.92
CA PHE A 172 -21.99 -7.21 -17.08
C PHE A 172 -22.61 -8.58 -17.38
N ASP A 173 -23.08 -8.79 -18.62
CA ASP A 173 -23.53 -10.11 -19.06
C ASP A 173 -22.34 -11.02 -19.37
N LEU A 174 -21.95 -11.83 -18.38
CA LEU A 174 -20.83 -12.75 -18.48
C LEU A 174 -21.02 -13.80 -19.59
N THR A 175 -22.26 -14.13 -19.97
CA THR A 175 -22.52 -15.12 -21.02
C THR A 175 -22.21 -14.59 -22.41
N VAL A 176 -22.58 -13.33 -22.67
CA VAL A 176 -22.25 -12.63 -23.92
C VAL A 176 -20.75 -12.39 -23.98
N ILE A 177 -20.15 -11.93 -22.88
CA ILE A 177 -18.72 -11.63 -22.82
C ILE A 177 -17.88 -12.89 -22.99
N LEU A 178 -18.28 -14.03 -22.43
CA LEU A 178 -17.60 -15.32 -22.64
C LEU A 178 -17.60 -15.76 -24.11
N ARG A 179 -18.64 -15.43 -24.88
CA ARG A 179 -18.68 -15.70 -26.33
C ARG A 179 -17.72 -14.80 -27.10
N GLN A 180 -17.59 -13.54 -26.68
CA GLN A 180 -16.69 -12.57 -27.31
C GLN A 180 -15.21 -12.80 -26.93
N TYR A 181 -14.96 -13.14 -25.67
CA TYR A 181 -13.65 -13.43 -25.08
C TYR A 181 -13.63 -14.85 -24.53
N PRO A 182 -13.57 -15.88 -25.41
CA PRO A 182 -13.54 -17.27 -24.98
C PRO A 182 -12.29 -17.54 -24.14
N VAL A 183 -12.43 -18.49 -23.21
CA VAL A 183 -11.29 -18.98 -22.42
C VAL A 183 -10.40 -19.79 -23.36
N LEU A 184 -9.25 -19.22 -23.73
CA LEU A 184 -8.30 -19.80 -24.66
C LEU A 184 -7.01 -20.14 -23.94
N TYR A 185 -6.36 -21.22 -24.38
CA TYR A 185 -5.03 -21.57 -23.88
C TYR A 185 -4.00 -20.50 -24.24
N ASP A 186 -4.08 -19.88 -25.41
CA ASP A 186 -3.08 -18.88 -25.83
C ASP A 186 -3.37 -17.44 -25.33
N GLN A 187 -4.52 -17.23 -24.67
CA GLN A 187 -4.92 -15.92 -24.16
C GLN A 187 -5.57 -16.02 -22.77
N CYS A 188 -4.72 -16.12 -21.74
CA CYS A 188 -5.14 -16.19 -20.34
C CYS A 188 -5.84 -14.94 -19.83
N LEU A 189 -5.60 -13.77 -20.45
CA LEU A 189 -6.19 -12.51 -20.00
C LEU A 189 -7.73 -12.51 -20.16
N ASN A 190 -8.28 -13.31 -21.08
CA ASN A 190 -9.73 -13.49 -21.21
C ASN A 190 -10.32 -14.11 -19.94
N THR A 191 -9.64 -15.11 -19.36
CA THR A 191 -10.04 -15.71 -18.09
C THR A 191 -9.97 -14.72 -16.94
N VAL A 192 -8.90 -13.91 -16.90
CA VAL A 192 -8.74 -12.86 -15.87
C VAL A 192 -9.87 -11.86 -15.97
N LEU A 193 -10.20 -11.37 -17.17
CA LEU A 193 -11.31 -10.45 -17.40
C LEU A 193 -12.63 -11.02 -16.88
N LEU A 194 -12.99 -12.25 -17.25
CA LEU A 194 -14.25 -12.87 -16.81
C LEU A 194 -14.34 -13.04 -15.29
N MET A 195 -13.24 -13.45 -14.64
CA MET A 195 -13.20 -13.61 -13.19
C MET A 195 -13.35 -12.28 -12.46
N GLU A 196 -12.73 -11.23 -12.98
CA GLU A 196 -12.81 -9.88 -12.42
C GLU A 196 -14.21 -9.28 -12.60
N LEU A 197 -14.81 -9.40 -13.80
CA LEU A 197 -16.19 -8.97 -14.05
C LEU A 197 -17.19 -9.67 -13.13
N GLY A 198 -16.97 -10.96 -12.81
CA GLY A 198 -17.76 -11.67 -11.81
C GLY A 198 -17.71 -11.02 -10.42
N LYS A 199 -16.55 -10.51 -10.00
CA LYS A 199 -16.39 -9.77 -8.74
C LYS A 199 -17.05 -8.39 -8.80
N PHE A 200 -16.88 -7.66 -9.90
CA PHE A 200 -17.57 -6.38 -10.13
C PHE A 200 -19.08 -6.55 -10.03
N ASN A 201 -19.65 -7.53 -10.73
CA ASN A 201 -21.08 -7.84 -10.68
C ASN A 201 -21.56 -8.16 -9.26
N LYS A 202 -20.77 -8.92 -8.49
CA LYS A 202 -21.10 -9.26 -7.10
C LYS A 202 -21.16 -8.02 -6.21
N LEU A 203 -20.14 -7.16 -6.29
CA LEU A 203 -20.07 -5.92 -5.50
C LEU A 203 -21.17 -4.94 -5.92
N GLN A 204 -21.34 -4.72 -7.21
CA GLN A 204 -22.38 -3.87 -7.79
C GLN A 204 -23.78 -4.28 -7.31
N LYS A 205 -24.10 -5.57 -7.40
CA LYS A 205 -25.37 -6.10 -6.91
C LYS A 205 -25.54 -5.86 -5.42
N LYS A 206 -24.49 -6.08 -4.62
CA LYS A 206 -24.53 -5.82 -3.17
C LYS A 206 -24.80 -4.34 -2.86
N ILE A 207 -24.12 -3.41 -3.55
CA ILE A 207 -24.33 -1.96 -3.38
C ILE A 207 -25.77 -1.60 -3.76
N LYS A 208 -26.23 -2.02 -4.95
CA LYS A 208 -27.57 -1.70 -5.46
C LYS A 208 -28.68 -2.28 -4.56
N ASP A 209 -28.57 -3.55 -4.19
CA ASP A 209 -29.57 -4.23 -3.35
C ASP A 209 -29.65 -3.58 -1.96
N THR A 210 -28.50 -3.28 -1.34
CA THR A 210 -28.48 -2.66 0.00
C THR A 210 -28.98 -1.21 -0.04
N CYS A 211 -28.61 -0.41 -1.04
CA CYS A 211 -29.13 0.96 -1.17
C CYS A 211 -30.65 0.98 -1.46
N VAL A 212 -31.15 0.12 -2.35
CA VAL A 212 -32.59 0.02 -2.64
C VAL A 212 -33.36 -0.46 -1.41
N ASN A 213 -32.83 -1.44 -0.67
CA ASN A 213 -33.47 -1.91 0.55
C ASN A 213 -33.42 -0.87 1.67
N LEU A 214 -32.35 -0.06 1.77
CA LEU A 214 -32.28 1.07 2.69
C LEU A 214 -33.39 2.09 2.38
N LEU A 215 -33.57 2.47 1.11
CA LEU A 215 -34.65 3.37 0.68
C LEU A 215 -36.06 2.81 0.97
N LYS A 216 -36.23 1.49 0.87
CA LYS A 216 -37.49 0.82 1.25
C LYS A 216 -37.69 0.77 2.76
N ALA A 217 -36.62 0.59 3.53
CA ALA A 217 -36.67 0.56 4.98
C ALA A 217 -37.06 1.92 5.58
N VAL A 218 -36.57 3.03 5.01
CA VAL A 218 -37.01 4.40 5.36
C VAL A 218 -38.51 4.57 5.17
N LYS A 219 -39.09 3.94 4.14
CA LYS A 219 -40.54 3.97 3.86
C LYS A 219 -41.34 2.97 4.70
N GLY A 220 -40.71 2.23 5.61
CA GLY A 220 -41.35 1.19 6.41
C GLY A 220 -41.73 -0.08 5.64
N LEU A 221 -41.23 -0.28 4.41
CA LEU A 221 -41.56 -1.42 3.56
C LEU A 221 -40.68 -2.66 3.81
N VAL A 222 -39.51 -2.46 4.43
CA VAL A 222 -38.53 -3.51 4.74
C VAL A 222 -38.02 -3.28 6.17
N VAL A 223 -37.75 -4.37 6.89
CA VAL A 223 -37.17 -4.28 8.25
C VAL A 223 -35.75 -3.73 8.18
N PHE A 224 -35.46 -2.76 9.03
CA PHE A 224 -34.13 -2.18 9.17
C PHE A 224 -33.19 -3.21 9.81
N SER A 225 -32.39 -3.87 8.98
CA SER A 225 -31.48 -4.95 9.42
C SER A 225 -30.13 -4.40 9.89
N PRO A 226 -29.35 -5.17 10.66
CA PRO A 226 -27.99 -4.76 11.06
C PRO A 226 -27.06 -4.45 9.88
N GLU A 227 -27.33 -5.07 8.72
CA GLU A 227 -26.60 -4.77 7.49
C GLU A 227 -26.96 -3.39 6.93
N LEU A 228 -28.26 -3.05 6.91
CA LEU A 228 -28.74 -1.74 6.44
C LEU A 228 -28.31 -0.62 7.40
N GLU A 229 -28.25 -0.90 8.70
CA GLU A 229 -27.74 0.02 9.71
C GLU A 229 -26.28 0.40 9.45
N GLN A 230 -25.42 -0.58 9.14
CA GLN A 230 -24.03 -0.31 8.76
C GLN A 230 -23.91 0.50 7.46
N VAL A 231 -24.84 0.32 6.51
CA VAL A 231 -24.87 1.11 5.27
C VAL A 231 -25.33 2.53 5.55
N ALA A 232 -26.35 2.72 6.38
CA ALA A 232 -26.82 4.04 6.80
C ALA A 232 -25.74 4.80 7.57
N ASP A 233 -25.10 4.14 8.55
CA ASP A 233 -23.97 4.71 9.30
C ASP A 233 -22.80 5.07 8.36
N GLY A 234 -22.47 4.21 7.40
CA GLY A 234 -21.47 4.51 6.38
C GLY A 234 -21.81 5.73 5.53
N CYS A 235 -23.08 5.94 5.18
CA CYS A 235 -23.53 7.13 4.47
C CYS A 235 -23.41 8.41 5.32
N LEU A 236 -23.74 8.32 6.61
CA LEU A 236 -23.66 9.45 7.54
C LEU A 236 -22.22 9.80 7.91
N THR A 237 -21.34 8.81 8.04
CA THR A 237 -19.94 8.96 8.43
C THR A 237 -18.97 9.05 7.24
N ASN A 238 -19.50 9.01 6.01
CA ASN A 238 -18.72 8.96 4.76
C ASN A 238 -17.67 7.83 4.73
N LYS A 239 -18.00 6.69 5.33
CA LYS A 239 -17.13 5.50 5.41
C LYS A 239 -17.74 4.36 4.60
N THR A 240 -16.90 3.66 3.85
CA THR A 240 -17.36 2.50 3.07
C THR A 240 -17.92 1.41 4.01
N PRO A 241 -19.18 0.99 3.84
CA PRO A 241 -19.81 0.01 4.72
C PRO A 241 -19.07 -1.33 4.75
N GLY A 242 -18.98 -1.92 5.95
CA GLY A 242 -18.41 -3.26 6.16
C GLY A 242 -18.96 -4.34 5.22
N PRO A 243 -20.29 -4.42 4.97
CA PRO A 243 -20.88 -5.39 4.07
C PRO A 243 -20.40 -5.28 2.62
N TRP A 244 -20.01 -4.07 2.19
CA TRP A 244 -19.45 -3.84 0.85
C TRP A 244 -17.98 -4.22 0.81
N MET A 245 -17.21 -3.82 1.82
CA MET A 245 -15.79 -4.16 1.94
C MET A 245 -15.56 -5.68 1.97
N GLY A 246 -16.46 -6.46 2.56
CA GLY A 246 -16.39 -7.93 2.58
C GLY A 246 -16.47 -8.60 1.20
N VAL A 247 -16.96 -7.90 0.18
CA VAL A 247 -16.99 -8.38 -1.22
C VAL A 247 -16.17 -7.50 -2.17
N SER A 248 -15.48 -6.48 -1.65
CA SER A 248 -14.73 -5.49 -2.42
C SER A 248 -13.23 -5.80 -2.48
N TYR A 249 -12.49 -4.95 -3.19
CA TYR A 249 -11.06 -4.76 -3.05
C TYR A 249 -10.72 -3.92 -1.80
N PRO A 250 -9.52 -4.09 -1.22
CA PRO A 250 -9.06 -3.22 -0.13
C PRO A 250 -8.98 -1.76 -0.59
N SER A 251 -9.51 -0.85 0.23
CA SER A 251 -9.55 0.59 -0.04
C SER A 251 -9.63 1.35 1.27
N LEU A 252 -8.96 2.50 1.34
CA LEU A 252 -9.03 3.45 2.46
C LEU A 252 -9.79 4.73 2.10
N LYS A 253 -10.23 4.85 0.85
CA LYS A 253 -11.01 6.00 0.36
C LYS A 253 -12.33 6.16 1.13
N PRO A 254 -12.78 7.40 1.38
CA PRO A 254 -14.14 7.68 1.86
C PRO A 254 -15.20 7.12 0.91
N LEU A 255 -16.42 6.91 1.41
CA LEU A 255 -17.51 6.24 0.69
C LEU A 255 -17.71 6.77 -0.74
N LEU A 256 -17.82 8.09 -0.90
CA LEU A 256 -18.09 8.71 -2.20
C LEU A 256 -16.89 8.57 -3.16
N SER A 257 -15.68 8.84 -2.70
CA SER A 257 -14.43 8.69 -3.49
C SER A 257 -14.17 7.22 -3.88
N TYR A 258 -14.47 6.29 -2.97
CA TYR A 258 -14.46 4.86 -3.23
C TYR A 258 -15.48 4.46 -4.31
N PHE A 259 -16.70 4.99 -4.25
CA PHE A 259 -17.72 4.69 -5.26
C PHE A 259 -17.32 5.25 -6.63
N ASP A 260 -16.76 6.46 -6.68
CA ASP A 260 -16.27 7.08 -7.92
C ASP A 260 -15.14 6.25 -8.54
N ASP A 261 -14.18 5.80 -7.72
CA ASP A 261 -13.13 4.87 -8.12
C ASP A 261 -13.71 3.55 -8.65
N PHE A 262 -14.69 2.96 -7.97
CA PHE A 262 -15.39 1.76 -8.41
C PHE A 262 -16.02 1.95 -9.81
N ILE A 263 -16.68 3.09 -10.05
CA ILE A 263 -17.24 3.42 -11.37
C ILE A 263 -16.15 3.56 -12.43
N LEU A 264 -15.01 4.21 -12.11
CA LEU A 264 -13.89 4.32 -13.04
C LEU A 264 -13.33 2.94 -13.43
N ARG A 265 -13.22 2.02 -12.48
CA ARG A 265 -12.77 0.65 -12.74
C ARG A 265 -13.74 -0.13 -13.62
N MET A 266 -15.04 -0.01 -13.37
CA MET A 266 -16.06 -0.59 -14.25
C MET A 266 -15.96 -0.01 -15.67
N LYS A 267 -15.76 1.30 -15.80
CA LYS A 267 -15.57 1.95 -17.12
C LYS A 267 -14.32 1.43 -17.83
N PHE A 268 -13.23 1.20 -17.09
CA PHE A 268 -12.02 0.58 -17.64
C PHE A 268 -12.30 -0.82 -18.19
N MET A 269 -12.99 -1.68 -17.42
CA MET A 269 -13.37 -3.01 -17.89
C MET A 269 -14.36 -2.96 -19.07
N GLN A 270 -15.31 -2.02 -19.08
CA GLN A 270 -16.22 -1.80 -20.19
C GLN A 270 -15.48 -1.37 -21.47
N LYS A 271 -14.46 -0.51 -21.34
CA LYS A 271 -13.60 -0.11 -22.46
C LYS A 271 -12.85 -1.32 -23.02
N TRP A 272 -12.32 -2.19 -22.16
CA TRP A 272 -11.70 -3.44 -22.59
C TRP A 272 -12.71 -4.30 -23.38
N ILE A 273 -13.90 -4.55 -22.84
CA ILE A 273 -14.91 -5.38 -23.54
C ILE A 273 -15.23 -4.82 -24.94
N ARG A 274 -15.39 -3.50 -25.06
CA ARG A 274 -15.78 -2.83 -26.30
C ARG A 274 -14.64 -2.73 -27.33
N ASP A 275 -13.48 -2.26 -26.90
CA ASP A 275 -12.38 -1.84 -27.79
C ASP A 275 -11.29 -2.93 -27.95
N GLY A 276 -11.33 -3.99 -27.14
CA GLY A 276 -10.30 -5.03 -27.11
C GLY A 276 -9.32 -4.86 -25.95
N ILE A 277 -8.23 -5.63 -25.99
CA ILE A 277 -7.22 -5.63 -24.94
C ILE A 277 -6.59 -4.22 -24.82
N PRO A 278 -6.53 -3.62 -23.62
CA PRO A 278 -5.89 -2.32 -23.43
C PRO A 278 -4.40 -2.32 -23.79
N PHE A 279 -3.92 -1.26 -24.45
CA PHE A 279 -2.47 -1.05 -24.64
C PHE A 279 -1.77 -0.73 -23.31
N MET A 280 -2.44 0.00 -22.43
CA MET A 280 -1.97 0.33 -21.08
C MET A 280 -3.00 -0.16 -20.06
N PHE A 281 -2.55 -1.01 -19.14
CA PHE A 281 -3.38 -1.56 -18.08
C PHE A 281 -3.31 -0.69 -16.83
N TRP A 282 -4.48 -0.26 -16.35
CA TRP A 282 -4.57 0.39 -15.05
C TRP A 282 -4.40 -0.65 -13.95
N PHE A 283 -3.21 -0.70 -13.35
CA PHE A 283 -2.79 -1.81 -12.50
C PHE A 283 -3.66 -1.96 -11.26
N SER A 284 -4.10 -0.83 -10.70
CA SER A 284 -4.95 -0.85 -9.53
C SER A 284 -6.39 -1.19 -9.86
N ALA A 285 -6.84 -1.20 -11.12
CA ALA A 285 -8.24 -1.43 -11.48
C ALA A 285 -8.77 -2.81 -11.09
N TYR A 286 -7.89 -3.80 -10.97
CA TYR A 286 -8.23 -5.18 -10.65
C TYR A 286 -8.48 -5.37 -9.15
N PHE A 287 -9.41 -6.26 -8.79
CA PHE A 287 -9.54 -6.77 -7.43
C PHE A 287 -8.34 -7.63 -7.05
N PHE A 288 -7.87 -8.44 -8.01
CA PHE A 288 -6.77 -9.38 -7.79
C PHE A 288 -5.70 -9.26 -8.87
N GLN A 289 -4.77 -8.33 -8.67
CA GLN A 289 -3.63 -8.04 -9.53
C GLN A 289 -2.76 -9.28 -9.81
N GLN A 290 -2.66 -10.21 -8.85
CA GLN A 290 -1.89 -11.44 -9.03
C GLN A 290 -2.45 -12.34 -10.15
N ALA A 291 -3.77 -12.34 -10.40
CA ALA A 291 -4.33 -13.06 -11.54
C ALA A 291 -3.92 -12.41 -12.87
N PHE A 292 -3.89 -11.08 -12.92
CA PHE A 292 -3.38 -10.35 -14.09
C PHE A 292 -1.90 -10.69 -14.35
N LEU A 293 -1.05 -10.57 -13.33
CA LEU A 293 0.38 -10.91 -13.44
C LEU A 293 0.57 -12.36 -13.92
N THR A 294 -0.12 -13.30 -13.30
CA THR A 294 -0.06 -14.72 -13.69
C THR A 294 -0.54 -14.93 -15.13
N GLY A 295 -1.60 -14.23 -15.54
CA GLY A 295 -2.12 -14.29 -16.91
C GLY A 295 -1.10 -13.80 -17.95
N VAL A 296 -0.42 -12.68 -17.69
CA VAL A 296 0.64 -12.16 -18.56
C VAL A 296 1.82 -13.13 -18.62
N LEU A 297 2.25 -13.66 -17.46
CA LEU A 297 3.36 -14.62 -17.39
C LEU A 297 3.04 -15.93 -18.12
N GLN A 298 1.80 -16.42 -18.00
CA GLN A 298 1.33 -17.62 -18.70
C GLN A 298 1.29 -17.42 -20.22
N ASN A 299 0.82 -16.26 -20.70
CA ASN A 299 0.83 -15.96 -22.13
C ASN A 299 2.26 -15.99 -22.69
N TYR A 300 3.22 -15.41 -21.98
CA TYR A 300 4.64 -15.45 -22.35
C TYR A 300 5.19 -16.88 -22.36
N ALA A 301 5.03 -17.59 -21.24
CA ALA A 301 5.52 -18.96 -21.08
C ALA A 301 4.97 -19.90 -22.17
N ARG A 302 3.71 -19.75 -22.56
CA ARG A 302 3.06 -20.54 -23.62
C ARG A 302 3.55 -20.17 -25.01
N LYS A 303 3.69 -18.87 -25.31
CA LYS A 303 4.20 -18.36 -26.59
C LYS A 303 5.61 -18.91 -26.86
N ASP A 304 6.47 -18.87 -25.84
CA ASP A 304 7.89 -19.23 -25.98
C ASP A 304 8.18 -20.69 -25.56
N LYS A 305 7.14 -21.44 -25.16
CA LYS A 305 7.20 -22.83 -24.69
C LYS A 305 8.20 -23.03 -23.53
N ILE A 306 8.28 -22.04 -22.65
CA ILE A 306 9.11 -22.04 -21.44
C ILE A 306 8.25 -22.50 -20.26
N ALA A 307 8.85 -23.25 -19.34
CA ALA A 307 8.16 -23.62 -18.10
C ALA A 307 7.99 -22.37 -17.20
N ILE A 308 6.79 -22.18 -16.63
CA ILE A 308 6.44 -20.96 -15.88
C ILE A 308 7.35 -20.71 -14.67
N ASP A 309 7.89 -21.78 -14.07
CA ASP A 309 8.82 -21.75 -12.94
C ASP A 309 10.19 -21.17 -13.30
N ARG A 310 10.55 -21.17 -14.59
CA ARG A 310 11.76 -20.54 -15.13
C ARG A 310 11.56 -19.08 -15.51
N CYS A 311 10.32 -18.60 -15.51
CA CYS A 311 10.03 -17.22 -15.83
C CYS A 311 10.22 -16.34 -14.59
N MET A 312 10.68 -15.11 -14.80
CA MET A 312 10.74 -14.06 -13.79
C MET A 312 10.33 -12.72 -14.37
N TRP A 313 10.06 -11.77 -13.49
CA TRP A 313 9.73 -10.41 -13.90
C TRP A 313 10.98 -9.56 -14.04
N ASN A 314 11.02 -8.86 -15.15
CA ASN A 314 11.87 -7.72 -15.36
C ASN A 314 10.99 -6.47 -15.58
N PHE A 315 11.53 -5.29 -15.32
CA PHE A 315 10.81 -4.03 -15.32
C PHE A 315 11.60 -2.99 -16.09
N GLU A 316 10.91 -2.26 -16.94
CA GLU A 316 11.45 -1.08 -17.59
C GLU A 316 10.53 0.09 -17.27
N VAL A 317 11.04 1.06 -16.53
CA VAL A 317 10.30 2.30 -16.26
C VAL A 317 10.38 3.17 -17.50
N LEU A 318 9.23 3.66 -17.94
CA LEU A 318 9.08 4.49 -19.13
C LEU A 318 8.97 5.95 -18.70
N LYS A 319 9.07 6.87 -19.66
CA LYS A 319 8.81 8.29 -19.38
C LYS A 319 7.36 8.53 -19.01
N ALA A 320 7.10 9.47 -18.11
CA ALA A 320 5.75 9.82 -17.65
C ALA A 320 4.81 10.20 -18.80
N ALA A 321 5.33 10.84 -19.85
CA ALA A 321 4.56 11.23 -21.03
C ALA A 321 4.29 10.08 -22.04
N PHE A 322 4.77 8.86 -21.78
CA PHE A 322 4.62 7.74 -22.69
C PHE A 322 3.17 7.28 -22.80
N VAL A 323 2.64 7.28 -24.03
CA VAL A 323 1.32 6.73 -24.37
C VAL A 323 1.51 5.66 -25.44
N PRO A 324 1.23 4.37 -25.14
CA PRO A 324 1.45 3.30 -26.09
C PRO A 324 0.43 3.35 -27.23
N THR A 325 0.92 3.25 -28.46
CA THR A 325 0.10 3.10 -29.67
C THR A 325 -0.09 1.63 -30.07
N GLU A 326 0.75 0.74 -29.54
CA GLU A 326 0.77 -0.68 -29.83
C GLU A 326 1.03 -1.50 -28.55
N HIS A 327 0.71 -2.79 -28.58
CA HIS A 327 1.07 -3.70 -27.50
C HIS A 327 2.58 -3.95 -27.47
N PRO A 328 3.19 -4.19 -26.29
CA PRO A 328 4.60 -4.57 -26.24
C PRO A 328 4.79 -5.95 -26.88
N GLU A 329 5.96 -6.20 -27.47
CA GLU A 329 6.31 -7.50 -28.06
C GLU A 329 6.20 -8.65 -27.05
N CYS A 330 6.51 -8.32 -25.80
CA CYS A 330 6.48 -9.21 -24.65
C CYS A 330 6.04 -8.43 -23.40
N GLY A 331 5.10 -8.99 -22.64
CA GLY A 331 4.67 -8.42 -21.36
C GLY A 331 3.46 -7.50 -21.44
N ALA A 332 3.42 -6.49 -20.56
CA ALA A 332 2.30 -5.55 -20.48
C ALA A 332 2.75 -4.19 -19.93
N TYR A 333 2.25 -3.09 -20.52
CA TYR A 333 2.40 -1.75 -19.95
C TYR A 333 1.40 -1.54 -18.82
N ILE A 334 1.86 -1.05 -17.68
CA ILE A 334 1.02 -0.72 -16.53
C ILE A 334 1.18 0.74 -16.10
N ASN A 335 0.11 1.29 -15.53
CA ASN A 335 0.11 2.59 -14.87
C ASN A 335 -0.76 2.57 -13.59
N GLY A 336 -0.83 3.72 -12.90
CA GLY A 336 -1.63 3.89 -11.69
C GLY A 336 -0.94 3.36 -10.43
N LEU A 337 0.38 3.49 -10.38
CA LEU A 337 1.17 3.29 -9.17
C LEU A 337 1.56 4.66 -8.61
N PHE A 338 1.68 4.75 -7.29
CA PHE A 338 2.12 5.94 -6.59
C PHE A 338 3.29 5.57 -5.68
N MET A 339 4.30 6.42 -5.59
CA MET A 339 5.45 6.25 -4.71
C MET A 339 5.21 7.00 -3.40
N ASP A 340 5.42 6.29 -2.29
CA ASP A 340 5.28 6.78 -0.93
C ASP A 340 6.66 6.75 -0.24
N GLY A 341 7.02 7.86 0.40
CA GLY A 341 8.33 8.09 1.02
C GLY A 341 9.45 8.48 0.05
N ALA A 342 9.19 8.49 -1.26
CA ALA A 342 10.08 8.96 -2.31
C ALA A 342 9.30 9.52 -3.51
N ARG A 343 10.01 9.93 -4.56
CA ARG A 343 9.44 10.26 -5.87
C ARG A 343 10.20 9.60 -7.01
N TRP A 344 9.50 9.44 -8.13
CA TRP A 344 10.16 9.16 -9.40
C TRP A 344 10.72 10.45 -10.02
N ASP A 345 11.96 10.38 -10.51
CA ASP A 345 12.59 11.45 -11.28
C ASP A 345 12.58 11.07 -12.77
N ASP A 346 11.67 11.69 -13.54
CA ASP A 346 11.51 11.36 -14.97
C ASP A 346 12.69 11.81 -15.84
N ASP A 347 13.43 12.84 -15.40
CA ASP A 347 14.58 13.37 -16.13
C ASP A 347 15.81 12.46 -15.96
N ASN A 348 16.06 12.00 -14.73
CA ASN A 348 17.19 11.13 -14.39
C ASN A 348 16.86 9.63 -14.43
N MET A 349 15.59 9.27 -14.63
CA MET A 349 15.08 7.89 -14.64
C MET A 349 15.47 7.11 -13.38
N CYS A 350 15.34 7.72 -12.21
CA CYS A 350 15.68 7.08 -10.94
C CYS A 350 14.80 7.52 -9.76
N VAL A 351 14.83 6.75 -8.68
CA VAL A 351 14.23 7.15 -7.39
C VAL A 351 14.98 8.36 -6.80
N ALA A 352 14.21 9.35 -6.34
CA ALA A 352 14.69 10.56 -5.70
C ALA A 352 13.85 10.91 -4.47
N ASP A 353 14.34 11.85 -3.67
CA ASP A 353 13.64 12.30 -2.46
C ASP A 353 12.33 13.03 -2.79
N SER A 354 11.28 12.74 -2.02
CA SER A 354 9.99 13.43 -2.12
C SER A 354 10.14 14.94 -1.91
N PHE A 355 9.32 15.72 -2.61
CA PHE A 355 9.24 17.15 -2.31
C PHE A 355 8.62 17.40 -0.92
N PRO A 356 9.00 18.50 -0.24
CA PRO A 356 8.37 18.88 1.01
C PRO A 356 6.85 18.99 0.86
N LYS A 357 6.10 18.42 1.82
CA LYS A 357 4.63 18.42 1.88
C LYS A 357 3.93 17.62 0.77
N VAL A 358 4.66 16.85 -0.04
CA VAL A 358 4.11 15.90 -1.01
C VAL A 358 4.20 14.50 -0.42
N LEU A 359 3.06 13.94 0.02
CA LEU A 359 3.02 12.65 0.72
C LEU A 359 3.24 11.47 -0.24
N TRP A 360 2.63 11.55 -1.41
CA TRP A 360 2.75 10.55 -2.47
C TRP A 360 3.00 11.24 -3.80
N SER A 361 3.66 10.54 -4.72
CA SER A 361 3.91 11.02 -6.08
C SER A 361 3.47 9.97 -7.10
N GLU A 362 2.97 10.39 -8.25
CA GLU A 362 2.65 9.44 -9.32
C GLU A 362 3.93 8.81 -9.87
N MET A 363 3.91 7.48 -10.00
CA MET A 363 4.96 6.72 -10.65
C MET A 363 4.75 6.73 -12.16
N ALA A 364 5.83 6.84 -12.93
CA ALA A 364 5.75 6.75 -14.38
C ALA A 364 5.29 5.33 -14.83
N PRO A 365 4.75 5.19 -16.04
CA PRO A 365 4.35 3.89 -16.56
C PRO A 365 5.49 2.89 -16.57
N VAL A 366 5.17 1.61 -16.31
CA VAL A 366 6.17 0.53 -16.26
C VAL A 366 5.80 -0.55 -17.27
N LEU A 367 6.78 -1.00 -18.04
CA LEU A 367 6.69 -2.23 -18.81
C LEU A 367 7.02 -3.43 -17.91
N LEU A 368 6.02 -4.27 -17.65
CA LEU A 368 6.21 -5.57 -17.03
C LEU A 368 6.68 -6.56 -18.08
N LYS A 369 7.97 -6.88 -18.10
CA LYS A 369 8.57 -7.77 -19.10
C LYS A 369 8.89 -9.12 -18.49
N PRO A 370 8.17 -10.20 -18.83
CA PRO A 370 8.57 -11.52 -18.42
C PRO A 370 9.82 -11.96 -19.19
N ILE A 371 10.77 -12.56 -18.49
CA ILE A 371 12.01 -13.10 -19.06
C ILE A 371 12.31 -14.48 -18.47
N GLU A 372 13.17 -15.27 -19.11
CA GLU A 372 13.73 -16.48 -18.48
C GLU A 372 14.82 -16.09 -17.47
N LYS A 373 14.88 -16.78 -16.33
CA LYS A 373 15.87 -16.52 -15.25
C LYS A 373 17.33 -16.50 -15.71
N SER A 374 17.65 -17.27 -16.75
CA SER A 374 19.00 -17.32 -17.36
C SER A 374 19.38 -16.04 -18.10
N MET A 375 18.40 -15.22 -18.48
CA MET A 375 18.57 -13.99 -19.25
C MET A 375 18.54 -12.73 -18.39
N ASP A 376 18.51 -12.87 -17.07
CA ASP A 376 18.55 -11.72 -16.18
C ASP A 376 19.93 -11.05 -16.25
N ALA A 377 19.92 -9.79 -16.68
CA ALA A 377 21.11 -8.96 -16.85
C ALA A 377 21.11 -7.75 -15.92
N HIS A 378 20.20 -7.70 -14.92
CA HIS A 378 20.13 -6.55 -14.03
C HIS A 378 21.34 -6.48 -13.10
N ASP A 379 21.99 -5.32 -13.14
CA ASP A 379 22.92 -4.91 -12.12
C ASP A 379 22.12 -4.51 -10.87
N MET A 380 21.86 -5.50 -10.01
CA MET A 380 21.05 -5.33 -8.80
C MET A 380 21.64 -4.28 -7.85
N ASP A 381 22.94 -4.00 -7.93
CA ASP A 381 23.61 -2.99 -7.10
C ASP A 381 23.16 -1.55 -7.41
N LYS A 382 22.50 -1.34 -8.55
CA LYS A 382 21.94 -0.04 -8.98
C LYS A 382 20.42 0.02 -8.90
N MET A 383 19.80 -1.04 -8.39
CA MET A 383 18.36 -1.21 -8.38
C MET A 383 17.87 -1.21 -6.93
N TYR A 384 16.78 -0.48 -6.70
CA TYR A 384 16.02 -0.57 -5.48
C TYR A 384 14.86 -1.52 -5.72
N ASN A 385 14.84 -2.62 -4.98
CA ASN A 385 13.72 -3.55 -5.04
C ASN A 385 12.56 -3.04 -4.19
N ALA A 386 11.67 -2.24 -4.79
CA ALA A 386 10.57 -1.57 -4.13
C ALA A 386 9.37 -2.52 -3.92
N PRO A 387 8.78 -2.59 -2.72
CA PRO A 387 7.56 -3.37 -2.50
C PRO A 387 6.35 -2.62 -3.05
N ILE A 388 5.45 -3.32 -3.74
CA ILE A 388 4.15 -2.80 -4.18
C ILE A 388 3.04 -3.30 -3.26
N TYR A 389 2.21 -2.38 -2.76
CA TYR A 389 1.03 -2.68 -1.95
C TYR A 389 -0.27 -2.19 -2.62
N LYS A 390 -1.40 -2.77 -2.21
CA LYS A 390 -2.72 -2.30 -2.65
C LYS A 390 -3.06 -0.94 -2.04
N THR A 391 -2.85 -0.80 -0.73
CA THR A 391 -3.18 0.39 0.07
C THR A 391 -2.00 0.92 0.88
N SER A 392 -2.10 2.17 1.35
CA SER A 392 -1.08 2.83 2.19
C SER A 392 -0.91 2.21 3.58
N GLU A 393 -1.86 1.40 4.07
CA GLU A 393 -1.73 0.72 5.37
C GLU A 393 -0.58 -0.30 5.35
N ARG A 394 -0.22 -0.82 4.17
CA ARG A 394 0.82 -1.86 3.93
C ARG A 394 0.70 -3.10 4.80
N LYS A 395 -0.44 -3.27 5.45
CA LYS A 395 -0.77 -4.37 6.33
C LYS A 395 -1.67 -5.34 5.60
N GLY A 396 -1.39 -6.62 5.70
CA GLY A 396 -2.22 -7.68 5.14
C GLY A 396 -2.28 -8.90 6.04
N VAL A 397 -3.28 -9.75 5.79
CA VAL A 397 -3.35 -11.08 6.38
C VAL A 397 -2.69 -12.03 5.40
N LEU A 398 -1.79 -12.89 5.90
CA LEU A 398 -1.16 -13.93 5.09
C LEU A 398 -2.20 -15.03 4.79
N SER A 399 -2.33 -15.39 3.52
CA SER A 399 -3.10 -16.57 3.11
C SER A 399 -2.40 -17.85 3.54
N THR A 400 -3.11 -18.99 3.46
CA THR A 400 -2.53 -20.34 3.61
C THR A 400 -1.43 -20.64 2.61
N SER A 401 -1.34 -19.90 1.50
CA SER A 401 -0.24 -19.95 0.52
C SER A 401 0.89 -18.96 0.79
N GLY A 402 0.86 -18.24 1.91
CA GLY A 402 1.88 -17.26 2.31
C GLY A 402 1.78 -15.90 1.60
N HIS A 403 0.75 -15.65 0.79
CA HIS A 403 0.55 -14.37 0.13
C HIS A 403 -0.18 -13.38 1.05
N SER A 404 0.41 -12.21 1.27
CA SER A 404 -0.27 -11.13 1.99
C SER A 404 -1.43 -10.58 1.17
N SER A 405 -2.55 -10.27 1.84
CA SER A 405 -3.73 -9.67 1.20
C SER A 405 -3.48 -8.27 0.61
N ASN A 406 -2.39 -7.62 1.01
CA ASN A 406 -2.05 -6.24 0.61
C ASN A 406 -0.77 -6.16 -0.24
N PHE A 407 0.23 -7.01 0.02
CA PHE A 407 1.43 -7.06 -0.82
C PHE A 407 1.10 -7.67 -2.19
N ILE A 408 1.55 -7.01 -3.27
CA ILE A 408 1.33 -7.45 -4.64
C ILE A 408 2.58 -8.16 -5.17
N MET A 409 3.68 -7.44 -5.27
CA MET A 409 4.95 -7.94 -5.81
C MET A 409 6.11 -6.98 -5.48
N TRP A 410 7.31 -7.44 -5.77
CA TRP A 410 8.52 -6.63 -5.79
C TRP A 410 8.72 -6.03 -7.19
N LEU A 411 9.18 -4.79 -7.26
CA LEU A 411 9.50 -4.10 -8.50
C LEU A 411 10.89 -3.47 -8.38
N ALA A 412 11.82 -3.93 -9.22
CA ALA A 412 13.16 -3.38 -9.29
C ALA A 412 13.12 -2.07 -10.08
N ILE A 413 13.43 -0.96 -9.42
CA ILE A 413 13.54 0.36 -10.02
C ILE A 413 14.95 0.92 -9.88
N PRO A 414 15.49 1.64 -10.87
CA PRO A 414 16.78 2.28 -10.74
C PRO A 414 16.80 3.30 -9.60
N HIS A 415 17.85 3.28 -8.78
CA HIS A 415 18.15 4.40 -7.87
C HIS A 415 19.37 5.16 -8.36
N SER A 416 19.48 6.44 -7.99
CA SER A 416 20.72 7.18 -8.25
C SER A 416 21.88 6.49 -7.55
N CYS A 417 22.99 6.29 -8.27
CA CYS A 417 24.24 5.79 -7.70
C CYS A 417 25.11 6.94 -7.13
N GLN A 418 24.60 8.17 -7.15
CA GLN A 418 25.31 9.35 -6.67
C GLN A 418 24.85 9.71 -5.25
N GLY A 419 25.81 10.00 -4.38
CA GLY A 419 25.54 10.45 -3.01
C GLY A 419 25.17 9.31 -2.06
N ILE A 420 24.12 9.52 -1.26
CA ILE A 420 23.70 8.62 -0.17
C ILE A 420 22.66 7.57 -0.61
N HIS A 421 22.20 7.62 -1.86
CA HIS A 421 21.13 6.76 -2.36
C HIS A 421 21.65 5.35 -2.64
N SER A 422 21.07 4.38 -1.93
CA SER A 422 21.35 2.95 -2.06
C SER A 422 20.08 2.15 -1.72
N GLU A 423 20.06 0.86 -2.05
CA GLU A 423 18.96 -0.02 -1.63
C GLU A 423 18.73 0.01 -0.10
N ASN A 424 19.81 0.02 0.70
CA ASN A 424 19.73 0.13 2.17
C ASN A 424 19.07 1.45 2.59
N PHE A 425 19.44 2.57 1.95
CA PHE A 425 18.87 3.89 2.24
C PHE A 425 17.36 3.93 2.00
N TRP A 426 16.90 3.46 0.84
CA TRP A 426 15.47 3.47 0.51
C TRP A 426 14.65 2.47 1.34
N THR A 427 15.26 1.34 1.69
CA THR A 427 14.64 0.37 2.61
C THR A 427 14.44 0.98 4.00
N LYS A 428 15.44 1.66 4.56
CA LYS A 428 15.32 2.35 5.87
C LYS A 428 14.31 3.50 5.82
N ARG A 429 14.20 4.20 4.69
CA ARG A 429 13.18 5.22 4.47
C ARG A 429 11.75 4.67 4.37
N GLY A 430 11.60 3.35 4.29
CA GLY A 430 10.31 2.72 4.10
C GLY A 430 9.67 3.12 2.77
N VAL A 431 10.46 3.31 1.71
CA VAL A 431 9.89 3.62 0.39
C VAL A 431 9.06 2.43 -0.09
N ALA A 432 7.89 2.72 -0.66
CA ALA A 432 7.10 1.70 -1.32
C ALA A 432 6.29 2.29 -2.47
N LEU A 433 5.77 1.40 -3.29
CA LEU A 433 4.75 1.73 -4.27
C LEU A 433 3.39 1.30 -3.74
N ILE A 434 2.38 2.14 -3.91
CA ILE A 434 0.99 1.84 -3.58
C ILE A 434 0.14 1.94 -4.85
N SER A 435 -0.85 1.07 -4.98
CA SER A 435 -1.74 1.05 -6.15
C SER A 435 -2.89 2.07 -6.04
N GLN A 436 -3.16 2.55 -4.82
CA GLN A 436 -4.29 3.42 -4.55
C GLN A 436 -3.94 4.39 -3.41
N THR A 437 -4.31 5.66 -3.61
CA THR A 437 -4.25 6.72 -2.60
C THR A 437 -5.50 6.71 -1.70
N ASP A 438 -5.40 7.35 -0.55
CA ASP A 438 -6.44 7.33 0.48
C ASP A 438 -7.56 8.37 0.25
N ASP A 439 -7.41 9.20 -0.79
CA ASP A 439 -8.21 10.40 -1.03
C ASP A 439 -9.46 10.13 -1.87
#